data_AF-A0A5C8BM37-F1
#
_entry.id   AF-A0A5C8BM37-F1
#
_cell.length_a   1.000
_cell.length_b   1.000
_cell.length_c   1.000
_cell.angle_alpha   90.00
_cell.angle_beta   90.00
_cell.angle_gamma   90.00
#
_symmetry.space_group_name_H-M   'P 1'
#
loop_
_entity.id
_entity.type
_entity.pdbx_description
1 polymer ?
#
loop_
_entity_poly.entity_id
_entity_poly.type
_entity_poly.pdbx_seq_one_letter_code
_entity_poly.pdbx_strand_id
1 'polypeptide(L)'
;MQVSSKQLLKPKSITINPLAADNNNCKIVMEPFERGFGHTLGNSLRRILLSSMVGTAVTEVKITGVNHEYDVVSGVMEDVVDILLNLKGLVFKLHNKESVVVKLQRNESGVVRGKDIALTHDLELLNPEHEICTIAKNGSIDMEIKIETGRGYETAVTRRQNVESTAAGWILLDATFSPVLRVAFNVENARVEQKTDLDKLVLEVETNGVISPEDAVRSASKILIEQMLVFAGLEHMPNTETPSSKLVKVKEEPEVDPVFLELVDNLELTVRSANCLKHLDINYIGDLVQKSENELLKTPNLGKKSLTEIKELLEVRGLRLGMPIENWPPQSIKKKK
;
A
#
# COMPACT_ATOMS: atom_id res chain seq x y z
N MET A 1 -35.45 -5.13 26.38
CA MET A 1 -33.98 -4.97 26.36
C MET A 1 -33.59 -4.50 24.97
N GLN A 2 -33.22 -3.22 24.84
CA GLN A 2 -32.68 -2.67 23.59
C GLN A 2 -31.33 -3.32 23.33
N VAL A 3 -31.22 -4.09 22.24
CA VAL A 3 -29.95 -4.60 21.76
C VAL A 3 -29.16 -3.38 21.28
N SER A 4 -28.24 -2.91 22.12
CA SER A 4 -27.20 -1.96 21.69
C SER A 4 -26.55 -2.57 20.44
N SER A 5 -26.65 -1.87 19.32
CA SER A 5 -25.98 -2.15 18.05
C SER A 5 -24.47 -2.05 18.26
N LYS A 6 -23.90 -3.07 18.89
CA LYS A 6 -22.48 -3.16 19.21
C LYS A 6 -21.68 -3.14 17.91
N GLN A 7 -20.72 -2.22 17.87
CA GLN A 7 -19.69 -2.13 16.85
C GLN A 7 -19.07 -3.52 16.61
N LEU A 8 -19.02 -3.95 15.34
CA LEU A 8 -18.43 -5.23 14.96
C LEU A 8 -16.98 -5.31 15.43
N LEU A 9 -16.56 -6.49 15.91
CA LEU A 9 -15.17 -6.73 16.27
C LEU A 9 -14.28 -6.58 15.03
N LYS A 10 -13.23 -5.76 15.17
CA LYS A 10 -12.14 -5.68 14.20
C LYS A 10 -11.00 -6.59 14.68
N PRO A 11 -10.38 -7.38 13.78
CA PRO A 11 -9.25 -8.22 14.15
C PRO A 11 -8.10 -7.33 14.66
N LYS A 12 -7.43 -7.77 15.72
CA LYS A 12 -6.36 -6.99 16.39
C LYS A 12 -4.96 -7.51 16.09
N SER A 13 -4.84 -8.78 15.70
CA SER A 13 -3.57 -9.43 15.41
C SER A 13 -3.59 -10.06 14.02
N ILE A 14 -2.56 -9.73 13.24
CA ILE A 14 -2.20 -10.44 12.02
C ILE A 14 -0.93 -11.21 12.35
N THR A 15 -1.01 -12.54 12.37
CA THR A 15 0.16 -13.40 12.57
C THR A 15 0.59 -13.96 11.23
N ILE A 16 1.85 -13.75 10.87
CA ILE A 16 2.42 -14.20 9.60
C ILE A 16 3.46 -15.25 9.92
N ASN A 17 3.18 -16.48 9.51
CA ASN A 17 4.07 -17.62 9.71
C ASN A 17 4.60 -18.08 8.34
N PRO A 18 5.89 -17.90 8.03
CA PRO A 18 6.46 -18.48 6.82
C PRO A 18 6.41 -20.01 6.92
N LEU A 19 5.91 -20.68 5.88
CA LEU A 19 5.79 -22.15 5.82
C LEU A 19 7.06 -22.81 5.28
N ALA A 20 7.85 -22.08 4.49
CA ALA A 20 9.11 -22.51 3.91
C ALA A 20 10.22 -21.50 4.25
N ALA A 21 11.48 -21.93 4.16
CA ALA A 21 12.64 -21.04 4.31
C ALA A 21 12.68 -19.94 3.25
N ASP A 22 12.02 -20.15 2.11
CA ASP A 22 12.13 -19.32 0.92
C ASP A 22 11.26 -18.06 0.93
N ASN A 23 10.58 -17.73 2.04
CA ASN A 23 9.69 -16.56 2.23
C ASN A 23 8.55 -16.38 1.19
N ASN A 24 8.46 -17.24 0.18
CA ASN A 24 7.48 -17.21 -0.91
C ASN A 24 6.17 -17.92 -0.55
N ASN A 25 6.15 -18.65 0.56
CA ASN A 25 4.97 -19.36 1.05
C ASN A 25 4.72 -18.98 2.51
N CYS A 26 3.57 -18.35 2.78
CA CYS A 26 3.21 -17.87 4.10
C CYS A 26 1.80 -18.26 4.49
N LYS A 27 1.64 -18.53 5.79
CA LYS A 27 0.37 -18.72 6.46
C LYS A 27 0.04 -17.47 7.27
N ILE A 28 -0.98 -16.75 6.85
CA ILE A 28 -1.46 -15.52 7.45
C ILE A 28 -2.73 -15.83 8.25
N VAL A 29 -2.68 -15.56 9.54
CA VAL A 29 -3.78 -15.82 10.48
C VAL A 29 -4.33 -14.49 10.97
N MET A 30 -5.64 -14.34 10.87
CA MET A 30 -6.38 -13.14 11.30
C MET A 30 -7.52 -13.53 12.22
N GLU A 31 -7.51 -12.99 13.44
CA GLU A 31 -8.54 -13.20 14.46
C GLU A 31 -8.62 -11.97 15.41
N PRO A 32 -9.76 -11.74 16.10
CA PRO A 32 -11.06 -12.38 15.89
C PRO A 32 -11.91 -11.68 14.82
N PHE A 33 -12.70 -12.46 14.09
CA PHE A 33 -13.79 -11.98 13.24
C PHE A 33 -15.16 -12.33 13.83
N GLU A 34 -16.16 -11.52 13.51
CA GLU A 34 -17.55 -11.89 13.76
C GLU A 34 -17.95 -13.09 12.89
N ARG A 35 -18.92 -13.86 13.35
CA ARG A 35 -19.38 -15.05 12.66
C ARG A 35 -19.77 -14.76 11.20
N GLY A 36 -19.22 -15.52 10.26
CA GLY A 36 -19.47 -15.41 8.82
C GLY A 36 -18.55 -14.44 8.08
N PHE A 37 -17.83 -13.55 8.79
CA PHE A 37 -16.86 -12.68 8.15
C PHE A 37 -15.63 -13.44 7.65
N GLY A 38 -15.25 -14.55 8.31
CA GLY A 38 -14.11 -15.37 7.88
C GLY A 38 -14.30 -15.89 6.46
N HIS A 39 -15.48 -16.45 6.14
CA HIS A 39 -15.80 -16.94 4.80
C HIS A 39 -15.90 -15.82 3.77
N THR A 40 -16.54 -14.70 4.14
CA THR A 40 -16.74 -13.56 3.24
C THR A 40 -15.40 -12.94 2.83
N LEU A 41 -14.53 -12.66 3.81
CA LEU A 41 -13.22 -12.08 3.56
C LEU A 41 -12.26 -13.08 2.91
N GLY A 42 -12.24 -14.33 3.38
CA GLY A 42 -11.37 -15.38 2.83
C GLY A 42 -11.64 -15.62 1.34
N ASN A 43 -12.91 -15.76 0.96
CA ASN A 43 -13.27 -15.96 -0.45
C ASN A 43 -12.98 -14.71 -1.31
N SER A 44 -13.27 -13.52 -0.78
CA SER A 44 -13.03 -12.26 -1.51
C SER A 44 -11.54 -12.02 -1.75
N LEU A 45 -10.70 -12.17 -0.72
CA LEU A 45 -9.25 -12.05 -0.82
C LEU A 45 -8.67 -13.10 -1.77
N ARG A 46 -9.11 -14.37 -1.67
CA ARG A 46 -8.68 -15.44 -2.58
C ARG A 46 -8.94 -15.09 -4.04
N ARG A 47 -10.12 -14.56 -4.36
CA ARG A 47 -10.46 -14.16 -5.73
C ARG A 47 -9.54 -13.05 -6.23
N ILE A 48 -9.38 -11.98 -5.43
CA ILE A 48 -8.57 -10.82 -5.82
C ILE A 48 -7.10 -11.19 -5.98
N LEU A 49 -6.55 -12.00 -5.07
CA LEU A 49 -5.17 -12.47 -5.15
C LEU A 49 -4.88 -13.27 -6.42
N LEU A 50 -5.84 -14.05 -6.92
CA LEU A 50 -5.67 -14.85 -8.13
C LEU A 50 -6.01 -14.08 -9.42
N SER A 51 -6.87 -13.06 -9.36
CA SER A 51 -7.37 -12.38 -10.57
C SER A 51 -6.77 -11.01 -10.85
N SER A 52 -6.48 -10.23 -9.82
CA SER A 52 -6.34 -8.77 -9.95
C SER A 52 -4.98 -8.24 -9.51
N MET A 53 -4.06 -9.13 -9.15
CA MET A 53 -2.69 -8.78 -8.83
C MET A 53 -1.95 -8.32 -10.08
N VAL A 54 -1.14 -7.27 -9.92
CA VAL A 54 -0.24 -6.79 -10.96
C VAL A 54 1.00 -7.67 -10.97
N GLY A 55 1.40 -8.11 -12.15
CA GLY A 55 2.68 -8.77 -12.36
C GLY A 55 3.11 -8.65 -13.81
N THR A 56 4.14 -9.41 -14.17
CA THR A 56 4.82 -9.28 -15.45
C THR A 56 4.90 -10.63 -16.15
N ALA A 57 4.72 -10.63 -17.46
CA ALA A 57 4.78 -11.84 -18.26
C ALA A 57 5.43 -11.56 -19.62
N VAL A 58 5.97 -12.61 -20.24
CA VAL A 58 6.39 -12.60 -21.64
C VAL A 58 5.13 -12.61 -22.51
N THR A 59 5.02 -11.65 -23.42
CA THR A 59 3.81 -11.46 -24.23
C THR A 59 4.02 -11.72 -25.72
N GLU A 60 5.19 -11.37 -26.25
CA GLU A 60 5.52 -11.57 -27.65
C GLU A 60 6.97 -12.03 -27.76
N VAL A 61 7.25 -12.91 -28.72
CA VAL A 61 8.61 -13.40 -28.98
C VAL A 61 8.84 -13.36 -30.48
N LYS A 62 10.02 -12.88 -30.89
CA LYS A 62 10.48 -12.91 -32.27
C LYS A 62 11.76 -13.70 -32.33
N ILE A 63 11.75 -14.81 -33.05
CA ILE A 63 12.91 -15.70 -33.21
C ILE A 63 13.42 -15.57 -34.65
N THR A 64 14.74 -15.41 -34.81
CA THR A 64 15.34 -15.27 -36.15
C THR A 64 15.20 -16.58 -36.93
N GLY A 65 14.64 -16.50 -38.14
CA GLY A 65 14.46 -17.66 -39.02
C GLY A 65 13.17 -18.47 -38.77
N VAL A 66 12.32 -18.01 -37.84
CA VAL A 66 11.03 -18.63 -37.51
C VAL A 66 9.91 -17.71 -37.97
N ASN A 67 8.94 -18.25 -38.69
CA ASN A 67 7.76 -17.48 -39.13
C ASN A 67 6.52 -17.78 -38.29
N HIS A 68 6.41 -19.02 -37.78
CA HIS A 68 5.28 -19.45 -36.96
C HIS A 68 5.71 -20.40 -35.84
N GLU A 69 4.83 -20.57 -34.85
CA GLU A 69 5.06 -21.38 -33.64
C GLU A 69 5.37 -22.87 -33.89
N TYR A 70 5.03 -23.42 -35.05
CA TYR A 70 5.27 -24.83 -35.41
C TYR A 70 6.58 -25.05 -36.19
N ASP A 71 7.39 -24.02 -36.39
CA ASP A 71 8.68 -24.16 -37.06
C ASP A 71 9.71 -24.80 -36.12
N VAL A 72 10.83 -25.24 -36.70
CA VAL A 72 11.99 -25.77 -35.98
C VAL A 72 13.19 -24.85 -36.18
N VAL A 73 13.90 -24.55 -35.10
CA VAL A 73 15.13 -23.75 -35.17
C VAL A 73 16.30 -24.68 -35.47
N SER A 74 17.01 -24.43 -36.57
CA SER A 74 18.19 -25.23 -36.95
C SER A 74 19.28 -25.15 -35.89
N GLY A 75 19.65 -26.30 -35.31
CA GLY A 75 20.72 -26.38 -34.31
C GLY A 75 20.28 -26.21 -32.86
N VAL A 76 18.97 -26.16 -32.58
CA VAL A 76 18.38 -26.27 -31.23
C VAL A 76 17.70 -27.64 -31.10
N MET A 77 17.74 -28.25 -29.92
CA MET A 77 17.15 -29.59 -29.73
C MET A 77 15.63 -29.57 -29.52
N GLU A 78 15.10 -28.51 -28.93
CA GLU A 78 13.68 -28.33 -28.62
C GLU A 78 12.92 -27.63 -29.76
N ASP A 79 11.62 -27.92 -29.87
CA ASP A 79 10.72 -27.26 -30.83
C ASP A 79 10.38 -25.83 -30.38
N VAL A 80 9.97 -24.97 -31.31
CA VAL A 80 9.59 -23.58 -30.98
C VAL A 80 8.49 -23.52 -29.92
N VAL A 81 7.51 -24.44 -29.96
CA VAL A 81 6.45 -24.52 -28.94
C VAL A 81 7.02 -24.74 -27.52
N ASP A 82 8.00 -25.62 -27.39
CA ASP A 82 8.64 -25.92 -26.10
C ASP A 82 9.46 -24.73 -25.62
N ILE A 83 10.18 -24.06 -26.52
CA ILE A 83 10.90 -22.81 -26.21
C ILE A 83 9.92 -21.76 -25.68
N LEU A 84 8.79 -21.55 -26.37
CA LEU A 84 7.77 -20.58 -25.97
C LEU A 84 7.15 -20.94 -24.61
N LEU A 85 6.93 -22.22 -24.33
CA LEU A 85 6.44 -22.69 -23.03
C LEU A 85 7.47 -22.45 -21.91
N ASN A 86 8.75 -22.72 -22.17
CA ASN A 86 9.82 -22.47 -21.22
C ASN A 86 10.01 -20.98 -20.94
N LEU A 87 9.84 -20.11 -21.95
CA LEU A 87 9.85 -18.66 -21.78
C LEU A 87 8.72 -18.16 -20.87
N LYS A 88 7.54 -18.80 -20.90
CA LYS A 88 6.44 -18.49 -19.95
C LYS A 88 6.79 -18.85 -18.50
N GLY A 89 7.75 -19.75 -18.27
CA GLY A 89 8.24 -20.13 -16.94
C GLY A 89 9.21 -19.12 -16.31
N LEU A 90 9.70 -18.13 -17.06
CA LEU A 90 10.58 -17.10 -16.55
C LEU A 90 9.82 -16.09 -15.70
N VAL A 91 10.38 -15.76 -14.54
CA VAL A 91 9.79 -14.84 -13.56
C VAL A 91 10.58 -13.54 -13.58
N PHE A 92 10.00 -12.54 -14.23
CA PHE A 92 10.54 -11.20 -14.31
C PHE A 92 9.95 -10.30 -13.23
N LYS A 93 10.65 -9.20 -12.96
CA LYS A 93 10.16 -8.07 -12.19
C LYS A 93 10.61 -6.79 -12.89
N LEU A 94 9.62 -6.02 -13.36
CA LEU A 94 9.86 -4.78 -14.09
C LEU A 94 9.71 -3.58 -13.14
N HIS A 95 10.66 -2.66 -13.22
CA HIS A 95 10.69 -1.41 -12.47
C HIS A 95 10.37 -0.24 -13.40
N ASN A 96 9.46 0.66 -12.98
CA ASN A 96 9.21 1.98 -13.61
C ASN A 96 8.77 1.99 -15.09
N LYS A 97 8.47 0.85 -15.71
CA LYS A 97 7.99 0.73 -17.09
C LYS A 97 6.84 -0.27 -17.18
N GLU A 98 6.05 -0.17 -18.25
CA GLU A 98 4.93 -1.08 -18.55
C GLU A 98 5.30 -2.16 -19.57
N SER A 99 6.29 -1.89 -20.43
CA SER A 99 6.77 -2.81 -21.47
C SER A 99 8.27 -2.63 -21.71
N VAL A 100 8.99 -3.73 -21.90
CA VAL A 100 10.41 -3.77 -22.30
C VAL A 100 10.64 -4.92 -23.27
N VAL A 101 11.52 -4.69 -24.25
CA VAL A 101 12.02 -5.74 -25.15
C VAL A 101 13.46 -6.06 -24.77
N VAL A 102 13.74 -7.33 -24.52
CA VAL A 102 15.09 -7.86 -24.26
C VAL A 102 15.53 -8.78 -25.36
N LYS A 103 16.84 -8.98 -25.50
CA LYS A 103 17.43 -9.87 -26.50
C LYS A 103 18.12 -11.04 -25.82
N LEU A 104 17.99 -12.21 -26.42
CA LEU A 104 18.78 -13.39 -26.08
C LEU A 104 19.56 -13.81 -27.33
N GLN A 105 20.89 -13.80 -27.22
CA GLN A 105 21.80 -14.19 -28.31
C GLN A 105 22.83 -15.17 -27.77
N ARG A 106 22.90 -16.37 -28.35
CA ARG A 106 23.90 -17.37 -27.98
C ARG A 106 24.29 -18.25 -29.16
N ASN A 107 25.60 -18.41 -29.35
CA ASN A 107 26.20 -19.13 -30.49
C ASN A 107 27.02 -20.35 -30.07
N GLU A 108 27.05 -20.67 -28.78
CA GLU A 108 27.82 -21.77 -28.22
C GLU A 108 26.93 -22.97 -27.91
N SER A 109 27.44 -24.17 -28.13
CA SER A 109 26.73 -25.40 -27.77
C SER A 109 26.55 -25.50 -26.25
N GLY A 110 25.34 -25.81 -25.79
CA GLY A 110 25.03 -25.95 -24.37
C GLY A 110 23.61 -25.52 -24.02
N VAL A 111 23.26 -25.66 -22.75
CA VAL A 111 21.94 -25.26 -22.22
C VAL A 111 21.89 -23.75 -22.08
N VAL A 112 20.91 -23.14 -22.74
CA VAL A 112 20.52 -21.73 -22.63
C VAL A 112 19.66 -21.57 -21.38
N ARG A 113 20.09 -20.68 -20.48
CA ARG A 113 19.37 -20.38 -19.24
C ARG A 113 18.89 -18.93 -19.24
N GLY A 114 17.96 -18.62 -18.32
CA GLY A 114 17.46 -17.26 -18.13
C GLY A 114 18.58 -16.21 -17.92
N LYS A 115 19.69 -16.59 -17.30
CA LYS A 115 20.86 -15.73 -17.12
C LYS A 115 21.54 -15.24 -18.40
N ASP A 116 21.29 -15.91 -19.53
CA ASP A 116 21.87 -15.52 -20.83
C ASP A 116 21.06 -14.39 -21.51
N ILE A 117 19.93 -13.99 -20.94
CA ILE A 117 19.13 -12.86 -21.42
C ILE A 117 19.87 -11.55 -21.11
N ALA A 118 19.97 -10.67 -22.10
CA ALA A 118 20.51 -9.33 -21.90
C ALA A 118 19.54 -8.48 -21.07
N LEU A 119 19.75 -8.48 -19.74
CA LEU A 119 18.94 -7.70 -18.80
C LEU A 119 19.24 -6.21 -18.92
N THR A 120 18.20 -5.40 -18.77
CA THR A 120 18.31 -3.94 -18.67
C THR A 120 18.20 -3.53 -17.20
N HIS A 121 18.65 -2.32 -16.84
CA HIS A 121 18.58 -1.82 -15.46
C HIS A 121 17.16 -1.88 -14.84
N ASP A 122 16.13 -1.79 -15.68
CA ASP A 122 14.74 -1.75 -15.23
C ASP A 122 14.11 -3.15 -15.12
N LEU A 123 14.85 -4.22 -15.45
CA LEU A 123 14.35 -5.59 -15.48
C LEU A 123 15.21 -6.49 -14.59
N GLU A 124 14.57 -7.08 -13.58
CA GLU A 124 15.16 -8.09 -12.71
C GLU A 124 14.59 -9.49 -13.07
N LEU A 125 15.46 -10.50 -13.11
CA LEU A 125 15.08 -11.90 -13.33
C LEU A 125 15.27 -12.67 -12.02
N LEU A 126 14.20 -13.26 -11.49
CA LEU A 126 14.22 -13.95 -10.19
C LEU A 126 14.66 -15.42 -10.29
N ASN A 127 14.51 -16.06 -11.45
CA ASN A 127 14.91 -17.45 -11.70
C ASN A 127 15.97 -17.56 -12.81
N PRO A 128 17.22 -17.09 -12.58
CA PRO A 128 18.28 -17.08 -13.60
C PRO A 128 18.71 -18.47 -14.09
N GLU A 129 18.50 -19.50 -13.28
CA GLU A 129 18.88 -20.88 -13.61
C GLU A 129 17.80 -21.65 -14.39
N HIS A 130 16.66 -21.03 -14.69
CA HIS A 130 15.59 -21.64 -15.49
C HIS A 130 16.08 -21.92 -16.91
N GLU A 131 15.88 -23.15 -17.38
CA GLU A 131 16.33 -23.61 -18.68
C GLU A 131 15.32 -23.21 -19.77
N ILE A 132 15.81 -22.65 -20.87
CA ILE A 132 14.99 -22.21 -22.00
C ILE A 132 15.04 -23.24 -23.12
N CYS A 133 16.26 -23.60 -23.55
CA CYS A 133 16.51 -24.58 -24.60
C CYS A 133 17.97 -25.06 -24.57
N THR A 134 18.31 -26.03 -25.41
CA THR A 134 19.63 -26.61 -25.54
C THR A 134 20.13 -26.51 -26.98
N ILE A 135 21.27 -25.85 -27.17
CA ILE A 135 21.89 -25.64 -28.47
C ILE A 135 22.83 -26.80 -28.79
N ALA A 136 22.64 -27.43 -29.95
CA ALA A 136 23.50 -28.48 -30.49
C ALA A 136 24.83 -27.93 -31.04
N LYS A 137 25.74 -28.82 -31.48
CA LYS A 137 27.02 -28.40 -32.08
C LYS A 137 26.74 -27.62 -33.38
N ASN A 138 27.29 -26.40 -33.49
CA ASN A 138 27.11 -25.43 -34.58
C ASN A 138 25.71 -24.79 -34.68
N GLY A 139 24.91 -24.82 -33.62
CA GLY A 139 23.65 -24.07 -33.54
C GLY A 139 23.85 -22.64 -33.02
N SER A 140 22.92 -21.76 -33.35
CA SER A 140 22.84 -20.40 -32.80
C SER A 140 21.38 -20.02 -32.59
N ILE A 141 21.10 -19.27 -31.52
CA ILE A 141 19.78 -18.72 -31.24
C ILE A 141 19.87 -17.21 -31.07
N ASP A 142 19.00 -16.50 -31.77
CA ASP A 142 18.81 -15.05 -31.65
C ASP A 142 17.31 -14.77 -31.59
N MET A 143 16.85 -14.26 -30.44
CA MET A 143 15.47 -13.91 -30.23
C MET A 143 15.29 -12.61 -29.44
N GLU A 144 14.22 -11.89 -29.77
CA GLU A 144 13.73 -10.72 -29.05
C GLU A 144 12.48 -11.12 -28.26
N ILE A 145 12.46 -10.79 -26.98
CA ILE A 145 11.42 -11.17 -26.03
C ILE A 145 10.80 -9.88 -25.50
N LYS A 146 9.49 -9.71 -25.73
CA LYS A 146 8.72 -8.59 -25.19
C LYS A 146 8.09 -9.01 -23.87
N ILE A 147 8.34 -8.22 -22.84
CA ILE A 147 7.86 -8.41 -21.47
C ILE A 147 7.00 -7.22 -21.13
N GLU A 148 5.79 -7.47 -20.65
CA GLU A 148 4.84 -6.44 -20.26
C GLU A 148 4.32 -6.65 -18.84
N THR A 149 3.88 -5.56 -18.23
CA THR A 149 3.11 -5.59 -16.99
C THR A 149 1.63 -5.66 -17.30
N GLY A 150 0.90 -6.48 -16.55
CA GLY A 150 -0.54 -6.62 -16.73
C GLY A 150 -1.22 -7.15 -15.47
N ARG A 151 -2.46 -7.58 -15.63
CA ARG A 151 -3.26 -8.19 -14.55
C ARG A 151 -3.97 -9.42 -15.08
N GLY A 152 -4.07 -10.44 -14.22
CA GLY A 152 -4.82 -11.65 -14.52
C GLY A 152 -4.22 -12.44 -15.68
N TYR A 153 -5.08 -12.90 -16.58
CA TYR A 153 -4.71 -13.75 -17.71
C TYR A 153 -5.29 -13.19 -19.01
N GLU A 154 -4.43 -13.06 -20.02
CA GLU A 154 -4.82 -12.63 -21.35
C GLU A 154 -4.39 -13.66 -22.38
N THR A 155 -5.33 -14.10 -23.21
CA THR A 155 -5.02 -15.02 -24.32
C THR A 155 -4.36 -14.28 -25.48
N ALA A 156 -3.54 -14.98 -26.26
CA ALA A 156 -2.95 -14.46 -27.49
C ALA A 156 -4.01 -13.95 -28.48
N VAL A 157 -5.19 -14.58 -28.52
CA VAL A 157 -6.32 -14.19 -29.39
C VAL A 157 -6.90 -12.84 -28.98
N THR A 158 -7.20 -12.66 -27.70
CA THR A 158 -7.72 -11.38 -27.17
C THR A 158 -6.70 -10.27 -27.39
N ARG A 159 -5.41 -10.55 -27.16
CA ARG A 159 -4.34 -9.58 -27.37
C ARG A 159 -4.19 -9.16 -28.82
N ARG A 160 -4.33 -10.10 -29.77
CA ARG A 160 -4.28 -9.80 -31.21
C ARG A 160 -5.37 -8.80 -31.65
N GLN A 161 -6.51 -8.77 -30.98
CA GLN A 161 -7.58 -7.80 -31.26
C GLN A 161 -7.26 -6.38 -30.75
N ASN A 162 -6.44 -6.29 -29.71
CA ASN A 162 -6.06 -5.01 -29.09
C ASN A 162 -4.82 -4.37 -29.73
N VAL A 163 -4.07 -5.11 -30.55
CA VAL A 163 -2.86 -4.62 -31.23
C VAL A 163 -3.20 -4.31 -32.68
N GLU A 164 -3.18 -3.02 -33.06
CA GLU A 164 -3.55 -2.55 -34.40
C GLU A 164 -2.63 -3.09 -35.52
N SER A 165 -1.43 -3.56 -35.19
CA SER A 165 -0.49 -4.16 -36.13
C SER A 165 0.61 -4.92 -35.38
N THR A 166 0.51 -6.26 -35.30
CA THR A 166 1.66 -7.10 -34.92
C THR A 166 2.64 -7.10 -36.09
N ALA A 167 3.87 -6.59 -35.88
CA ALA A 167 4.88 -6.61 -36.92
C ALA A 167 5.18 -8.05 -37.37
N ALA A 168 5.45 -8.25 -38.66
CA ALA A 168 5.71 -9.57 -39.22
C ALA A 168 6.87 -10.28 -38.48
N GLY A 169 6.66 -11.56 -38.11
CA GLY A 169 7.63 -12.39 -37.40
C GLY A 169 7.54 -12.37 -35.87
N TRP A 170 6.62 -11.61 -35.28
CA TRP A 170 6.32 -11.71 -33.83
C TRP A 170 5.25 -12.77 -33.57
N ILE A 171 5.57 -13.70 -32.68
CA ILE A 171 4.68 -14.73 -32.18
C ILE A 171 4.06 -14.22 -30.88
N LEU A 172 2.73 -14.17 -30.84
CA LEU A 172 1.95 -13.76 -29.67
C LEU A 172 1.80 -14.93 -28.71
N LEU A 173 2.00 -14.68 -27.42
CA LEU A 173 1.83 -15.66 -26.36
C LEU A 173 0.68 -15.27 -25.44
N ASP A 174 0.06 -16.29 -24.82
CA ASP A 174 -0.81 -16.04 -23.68
C ASP A 174 0.03 -15.59 -22.50
N ALA A 175 -0.44 -14.54 -21.83
CA ALA A 175 0.28 -13.90 -20.76
C ALA A 175 -0.45 -14.13 -19.43
N THR A 176 0.24 -14.78 -18.49
CA THR A 176 -0.22 -14.92 -17.10
C THR A 176 0.53 -13.91 -16.25
N PHE A 177 -0.13 -12.81 -15.93
CA PHE A 177 0.48 -11.72 -15.15
C PHE A 177 0.35 -11.92 -13.63
N SER A 178 -0.24 -13.02 -13.16
CA SER A 178 -0.43 -13.25 -11.72
C SER A 178 0.90 -13.64 -11.05
N PRO A 179 1.39 -12.86 -10.06
CA PRO A 179 2.54 -13.26 -9.24
C PRO A 179 2.15 -14.28 -8.14
N VAL A 180 0.86 -14.53 -7.93
CA VAL A 180 0.34 -15.49 -6.96
C VAL A 180 0.03 -16.81 -7.67
N LEU A 181 0.66 -17.89 -7.19
CA LEU A 181 0.53 -19.23 -7.76
C LEU A 181 -0.63 -20.00 -7.13
N ARG A 182 -0.75 -19.93 -5.80
CA ARG A 182 -1.77 -20.68 -5.06
C ARG A 182 -2.26 -19.89 -3.85
N VAL A 183 -3.57 -19.98 -3.63
CA VAL A 183 -4.22 -19.43 -2.44
C VAL A 183 -5.23 -20.45 -1.91
N ALA A 184 -5.04 -20.84 -0.65
CA ALA A 184 -5.98 -21.64 0.12
C ALA A 184 -6.43 -20.84 1.35
N PHE A 185 -7.68 -21.01 1.78
CA PHE A 185 -8.14 -20.43 3.04
C PHE A 185 -8.95 -21.46 3.82
N ASN A 186 -8.86 -21.37 5.14
CA ASN A 186 -9.67 -22.13 6.08
C ASN A 186 -10.24 -21.18 7.13
N VAL A 187 -11.44 -21.50 7.62
CA VAL A 187 -12.09 -20.75 8.70
C VAL A 187 -12.24 -21.68 9.90
N GLU A 188 -11.63 -21.28 11.02
CA GLU A 188 -11.65 -22.00 12.29
C GLU A 188 -12.43 -21.20 13.33
N ASN A 189 -12.86 -21.83 14.42
CA ASN A 189 -13.50 -21.11 15.52
C ASN A 189 -12.42 -20.47 16.41
N ALA A 190 -12.51 -19.17 16.62
CA ALA A 190 -11.70 -18.41 17.56
C ALA A 190 -12.40 -18.35 18.93
N ARG A 191 -11.63 -18.55 20.01
CA ARG A 191 -12.10 -18.28 21.37
C ARG A 191 -11.44 -17.00 21.87
N VAL A 192 -12.26 -16.00 22.16
CA VAL A 192 -11.81 -14.76 22.80
C VAL A 192 -12.59 -14.57 24.09
N GLU A 193 -11.88 -14.68 25.21
CA GLU A 193 -12.44 -14.62 26.56
C GLU A 193 -13.58 -15.66 26.76
N GLN A 194 -14.82 -15.19 26.90
CA GLN A 194 -16.02 -16.00 27.06
C GLN A 194 -16.75 -16.30 25.75
N LYS A 195 -16.39 -15.63 24.64
CA LYS A 195 -17.00 -15.87 23.31
C LYS A 195 -16.22 -16.96 22.57
N THR A 196 -16.94 -17.96 22.07
CA THR A 196 -16.38 -19.11 21.33
C THR A 196 -16.92 -19.21 19.90
N ASP A 197 -17.77 -18.28 19.49
CA ASP A 197 -18.51 -18.26 18.23
C ASP A 197 -17.92 -17.27 17.21
N LEU A 198 -16.66 -16.88 17.40
CA LEU A 198 -15.93 -15.97 16.52
C LEU A 198 -15.18 -16.76 15.46
N ASP A 199 -14.94 -16.14 14.31
CA ASP A 199 -14.21 -16.73 13.19
C ASP A 199 -12.71 -16.39 13.30
N LYS A 200 -11.85 -17.35 12.96
CA LYS A 200 -10.42 -17.20 12.69
C LYS A 200 -10.19 -17.53 11.23
N LEU A 201 -9.68 -16.56 10.47
CA LEU A 201 -9.34 -16.77 9.06
C LEU A 201 -7.87 -17.16 8.95
N VAL A 202 -7.63 -18.31 8.35
CA VAL A 202 -6.30 -18.82 8.05
C VAL A 202 -6.12 -18.82 6.54
N LEU A 203 -5.20 -18.02 6.03
CA LEU A 203 -4.91 -17.87 4.61
C LEU A 203 -3.51 -18.40 4.31
N GLU A 204 -3.39 -19.33 3.37
CA GLU A 204 -2.12 -19.88 2.90
C GLU A 204 -1.90 -19.36 1.47
N VAL A 205 -0.82 -18.59 1.28
CA VAL A 205 -0.51 -17.88 0.04
C VAL A 205 0.88 -18.24 -0.43
N GLU A 206 0.96 -18.62 -1.70
CA GLU A 206 2.19 -18.98 -2.40
C GLU A 206 2.40 -18.05 -3.60
N THR A 207 3.54 -17.36 -3.63
CA THR A 207 3.93 -16.42 -4.69
C THR A 207 5.16 -16.91 -5.44
N ASN A 208 5.40 -16.35 -6.62
CA ASN A 208 6.59 -16.62 -7.43
C ASN A 208 7.83 -15.80 -7.00
N GLY A 209 7.77 -15.09 -5.86
CA GLY A 209 8.85 -14.25 -5.34
C GLY A 209 8.89 -12.80 -5.84
N VAL A 210 8.08 -12.42 -6.84
CA VAL A 210 7.99 -11.02 -7.31
C VAL A 210 7.44 -10.10 -6.22
N ILE A 211 6.48 -10.62 -5.47
CA ILE A 211 5.85 -9.96 -4.34
C ILE A 211 5.86 -10.89 -3.12
N SER A 212 6.08 -10.32 -1.95
CA SER A 212 5.96 -11.07 -0.70
C SER A 212 4.48 -11.47 -0.49
N PRO A 213 4.20 -12.65 0.08
CA PRO A 213 2.82 -13.04 0.40
C PRO A 213 2.08 -12.02 1.28
N GLU A 214 2.79 -11.34 2.18
CA GLU A 214 2.23 -10.27 3.02
C GLU A 214 1.80 -9.06 2.19
N ASP A 215 2.69 -8.55 1.34
CA ASP A 215 2.40 -7.40 0.48
C ASP A 215 1.32 -7.73 -0.55
N ALA A 216 1.25 -8.98 -0.99
CA ALA A 216 0.17 -9.46 -1.86
C ALA A 216 -1.19 -9.33 -1.17
N VAL A 217 -1.32 -9.81 0.08
CA VAL A 217 -2.57 -9.70 0.86
C VAL A 217 -2.92 -8.25 1.18
N ARG A 218 -1.94 -7.42 1.50
CA ARG A 218 -2.12 -5.98 1.73
C ARG A 218 -2.66 -5.29 0.46
N SER A 219 -2.07 -5.59 -0.69
CA SER A 219 -2.48 -5.04 -1.99
C SER A 219 -3.89 -5.51 -2.37
N ALA A 220 -4.18 -6.81 -2.20
CA ALA A 220 -5.51 -7.37 -2.45
C ALA A 220 -6.59 -6.74 -1.55
N SER A 221 -6.26 -6.50 -0.28
CA SER A 221 -7.16 -5.82 0.67
C SER A 221 -7.44 -4.39 0.24
N LYS A 222 -6.42 -3.67 -0.25
CA LYS A 222 -6.58 -2.31 -0.78
C LYS A 222 -7.51 -2.29 -1.99
N ILE A 223 -7.31 -3.20 -2.94
CA ILE A 223 -8.18 -3.36 -4.11
C ILE A 223 -9.62 -3.63 -3.67
N LEU A 224 -9.85 -4.52 -2.71
CA LEU A 224 -11.18 -4.81 -2.19
C LEU A 224 -11.85 -3.55 -1.61
N ILE A 225 -11.13 -2.78 -0.80
CA ILE A 225 -11.65 -1.55 -0.20
C ILE A 225 -11.99 -0.53 -1.29
N GLU A 226 -11.09 -0.31 -2.25
CA GLU A 226 -11.29 0.63 -3.37
C GLU A 226 -12.57 0.30 -4.16
N GLN A 227 -12.83 -0.99 -4.43
CA GLN A 227 -14.07 -1.42 -5.10
C GLN A 227 -15.31 -1.22 -4.22
N MET A 228 -15.19 -1.38 -2.90
CA MET A 228 -16.30 -1.21 -1.97
C MET A 228 -16.67 0.26 -1.71
N LEU A 229 -15.74 1.21 -1.90
CA LEU A 229 -15.98 2.64 -1.70
C LEU A 229 -17.06 3.19 -2.65
N VAL A 230 -17.17 2.62 -3.85
CA VAL A 230 -18.21 2.97 -4.83
C VAL A 230 -19.61 2.71 -4.25
N PHE A 231 -19.81 1.53 -3.64
CA PHE A 231 -21.08 1.18 -2.98
C PHE A 231 -21.39 2.05 -1.76
N ALA A 232 -20.37 2.62 -1.12
CA ALA A 232 -20.53 3.53 0.00
C ALA A 232 -20.90 4.97 -0.44
N GLY A 233 -20.95 5.27 -1.74
CA GLY A 233 -21.26 6.61 -2.27
C GLY A 233 -20.14 7.62 -2.02
N LEU A 234 -18.90 7.16 -1.79
CA LEU A 234 -17.74 7.99 -1.45
C LEU A 234 -16.86 8.31 -2.68
N GLU A 235 -17.43 8.29 -3.88
CA GLU A 235 -16.74 8.43 -5.19
C GLU A 235 -15.89 9.71 -5.32
N HIS A 236 -16.09 10.70 -4.45
CA HIS A 236 -15.40 12.00 -4.45
C HIS A 236 -14.36 12.18 -3.33
N MET A 237 -13.77 11.11 -2.77
CA MET A 237 -12.47 11.28 -2.10
C MET A 237 -11.35 11.16 -3.14
N PRO A 238 -10.83 12.27 -3.70
CA PRO A 238 -9.63 12.21 -4.51
C PRO A 238 -8.50 11.67 -3.64
N ASN A 239 -7.78 10.67 -4.16
CA ASN A 239 -6.48 10.21 -3.68
C ASN A 239 -6.29 10.35 -2.17
N THR A 240 -6.88 9.43 -1.38
CA THR A 240 -6.16 9.03 -0.19
C THR A 240 -4.88 8.37 -0.66
N GLU A 241 -3.83 9.18 -0.74
CA GLU A 241 -2.47 8.76 -0.42
C GLU A 241 -2.56 7.58 0.56
N THR A 242 -2.03 6.44 0.11
CA THR A 242 -1.62 5.30 0.93
C THR A 242 -2.13 5.31 2.40
N PRO A 243 -3.00 4.37 2.80
CA PRO A 243 -3.37 4.22 4.21
C PRO A 243 -2.24 3.59 5.05
N SER A 244 -0.98 3.97 4.78
CA SER A 244 0.16 3.72 5.66
C SER A 244 0.48 4.93 6.56
N SER A 245 -0.10 6.11 6.29
CA SER A 245 0.12 7.31 7.12
C SER A 245 -1.07 7.72 8.00
N LYS A 246 -2.23 7.04 7.92
CA LYS A 246 -3.43 7.33 8.74
C LYS A 246 -3.65 6.35 9.91
N LEU A 247 -2.64 5.58 10.31
CA LEU A 247 -2.73 4.73 11.52
C LEU A 247 -2.42 5.48 12.83
N VAL A 248 -2.16 6.78 12.80
CA VAL A 248 -2.07 7.62 14.00
C VAL A 248 -2.84 8.91 13.79
N LYS A 249 -4.17 8.84 13.67
CA LYS A 249 -5.02 9.94 14.13
C LYS A 249 -5.65 9.52 15.43
N VAL A 250 -4.92 9.82 16.50
CA VAL A 250 -5.46 10.01 17.85
C VAL A 250 -6.75 10.82 17.71
N LYS A 251 -7.80 10.35 18.40
CA LYS A 251 -9.11 10.99 18.56
C LYS A 251 -9.04 12.50 18.31
N GLU A 252 -9.79 12.98 17.33
CA GLU A 252 -10.13 14.39 17.18
C GLU A 252 -10.74 14.87 18.51
N GLU A 253 -9.92 15.50 19.34
CA GLU A 253 -10.38 16.52 20.28
C GLU A 253 -10.77 17.74 19.44
N PRO A 254 -11.84 18.48 19.81
CA PRO A 254 -12.32 19.59 19.00
C PRO A 254 -11.20 20.60 18.73
N GLU A 255 -11.13 21.08 17.49
CA GLU A 255 -10.21 22.12 17.04
C GLU A 255 -10.41 23.38 17.91
N VAL A 256 -9.60 23.52 18.94
CA VAL A 256 -9.37 24.81 19.57
C VAL A 256 -8.47 25.59 18.61
N ASP A 257 -8.87 26.81 18.22
CA ASP A 257 -8.10 27.60 17.27
C ASP A 257 -6.62 27.66 17.69
N PRO A 258 -5.66 27.47 16.75
CA PRO A 258 -4.23 27.43 17.05
C PRO A 258 -3.72 28.65 17.83
N VAL A 259 -4.41 29.78 17.69
CA VAL A 259 -4.11 31.04 18.37
C VAL A 259 -4.19 30.92 19.91
N PHE A 260 -5.11 30.10 20.44
CA PHE A 260 -5.26 29.96 21.89
C PHE A 260 -4.13 29.15 22.55
N LEU A 261 -3.47 28.28 21.76
CA LEU A 261 -2.37 27.41 22.20
C LEU A 261 -1.00 28.12 22.20
N GLU A 262 -0.94 29.35 21.70
CA GLU A 262 0.27 30.16 21.70
C GLU A 262 0.62 30.63 23.12
N LEU A 263 1.92 30.72 23.41
CA LEU A 263 2.44 31.18 24.70
C LEU A 263 2.34 32.71 24.80
N VAL A 264 2.02 33.19 26.00
CA VAL A 264 1.98 34.64 26.31
C VAL A 264 3.35 35.29 26.12
N ASP A 265 4.44 34.54 26.24
CA ASP A 265 5.82 35.02 26.02
C ASP A 265 6.10 35.42 24.56
N ASN A 266 5.30 34.92 23.60
CA ASN A 266 5.40 35.33 22.20
C ASN A 266 4.66 36.65 21.92
N LEU A 267 3.83 37.12 22.87
CA LEU A 267 3.30 38.46 22.80
C LEU A 267 4.45 39.43 23.13
N GLU A 268 4.70 40.40 22.26
CA GLU A 268 5.74 41.43 22.43
C GLU A 268 5.37 42.43 23.54
N LEU A 269 5.14 41.91 24.74
CA LEU A 269 4.76 42.66 25.94
C LEU A 269 5.99 43.28 26.59
N THR A 270 5.79 44.42 27.24
CA THR A 270 6.81 44.98 28.13
C THR A 270 7.18 43.98 29.23
N VAL A 271 8.44 44.04 29.65
CA VAL A 271 9.03 43.17 30.70
C VAL A 271 8.16 43.15 31.98
N ARG A 272 7.48 44.26 32.30
CA ARG A 272 6.57 44.35 33.44
C ARG A 272 5.30 43.52 33.21
N SER A 273 4.64 43.68 32.05
CA SER A 273 3.40 42.99 31.72
C SER A 273 3.62 41.47 31.61
N ALA A 274 4.71 41.04 30.97
CA ALA A 274 5.08 39.61 30.88
C ALA A 274 5.34 38.97 32.26
N ASN A 275 6.10 39.65 33.14
CA ASN A 275 6.40 39.13 34.48
C ASN A 275 5.16 39.08 35.38
N CYS A 276 4.23 40.02 35.23
CA CYS A 276 2.96 39.99 35.97
C CYS A 276 2.09 38.79 35.54
N LEU A 277 2.01 38.50 34.24
CA LEU A 277 1.23 37.37 33.72
C LEU A 277 1.84 36.01 34.12
N LYS A 278 3.18 35.92 34.14
CA LYS A 278 3.89 34.74 34.65
C LYS A 278 3.61 34.46 36.14
N HIS A 279 3.56 35.50 36.97
CA HIS A 279 3.24 35.35 38.40
C HIS A 279 1.79 34.88 38.62
N LEU A 280 0.91 35.04 37.64
CA LEU A 280 -0.49 34.59 37.69
C LEU A 280 -0.70 33.20 37.08
N ASP A 281 0.38 32.48 36.75
CA ASP A 281 0.37 31.20 36.04
C ASP A 281 -0.40 31.23 34.70
N ILE A 282 -0.48 32.40 34.06
CA ILE A 282 -1.10 32.60 32.74
C ILE A 282 -0.01 32.42 31.69
N ASN A 283 0.11 31.20 31.17
CA ASN A 283 1.17 30.86 30.22
C ASN A 283 0.68 30.86 28.76
N TYR A 284 -0.61 30.66 28.52
CA TYR A 284 -1.20 30.56 27.19
C TYR A 284 -2.18 31.71 26.92
N ILE A 285 -2.34 32.08 25.65
CA ILE A 285 -3.30 33.11 25.23
C ILE A 285 -4.74 32.69 25.61
N GLY A 286 -5.07 31.41 25.51
CA GLY A 286 -6.38 30.89 25.95
C GLY A 286 -6.69 31.13 27.43
N ASP A 287 -5.68 31.10 28.31
CA ASP A 287 -5.85 31.41 29.74
C ASP A 287 -6.09 32.91 29.95
N LEU A 288 -5.43 33.77 29.17
CA LEU A 288 -5.53 35.22 29.25
C LEU A 288 -6.90 35.75 28.79
N VAL A 289 -7.42 35.20 27.70
CA VAL A 289 -8.69 35.62 27.07
C VAL A 289 -9.91 35.35 27.96
N GLN A 290 -9.83 34.35 28.85
CA GLN A 290 -10.90 34.04 29.81
C GLN A 290 -10.96 34.99 31.00
N LYS A 291 -9.90 35.78 31.24
CA LYS A 291 -9.84 36.72 32.35
C LYS A 291 -10.53 38.03 32.01
N SER A 292 -11.35 38.49 32.95
CA SER A 292 -12.01 39.80 32.84
C SER A 292 -11.02 40.92 33.18
N GLU A 293 -11.25 42.11 32.60
CA GLU A 293 -10.42 43.30 32.86
C GLU A 293 -10.35 43.63 34.37
N ASN A 294 -11.47 43.43 35.08
CA ASN A 294 -11.58 43.67 36.51
C ASN A 294 -10.79 42.67 37.36
N GLU A 295 -10.61 41.44 36.89
CA GLU A 295 -9.77 40.44 37.58
C GLU A 295 -8.29 40.75 37.41
N LEU A 296 -7.88 41.16 36.20
CA LEU A 296 -6.49 41.53 35.92
C LEU A 296 -6.08 42.77 36.74
N LEU A 297 -6.95 43.78 36.88
CA LEU A 297 -6.64 45.00 37.63
C LEU A 297 -6.51 44.79 39.16
N LYS A 298 -7.07 43.70 39.70
CA LYS A 298 -6.92 43.34 41.13
C LYS A 298 -5.55 42.75 41.45
N THR A 299 -4.76 42.42 40.44
CA THR A 299 -3.46 41.76 40.63
C THR A 299 -2.38 42.76 41.05
N PRO A 300 -1.52 42.39 42.00
CA PRO A 300 -0.45 43.28 42.46
C PRO A 300 0.52 43.56 41.29
N ASN A 301 0.88 44.83 41.12
CA ASN A 301 1.83 45.32 40.11
C ASN A 301 1.34 45.35 38.64
N LEU A 302 0.07 45.01 38.35
CA LEU A 302 -0.53 45.25 37.03
C LEU A 302 -1.23 46.61 36.98
N GLY A 303 -0.59 47.59 36.33
CA GLY A 303 -1.10 48.96 36.22
C GLY A 303 -2.00 49.17 35.00
N LYS A 304 -2.73 50.30 34.98
CA LYS A 304 -3.61 50.69 33.85
C LYS A 304 -2.88 50.71 32.50
N LYS A 305 -1.62 51.12 32.46
CA LYS A 305 -0.81 51.13 31.23
C LYS A 305 -0.55 49.73 30.67
N SER A 306 -0.24 48.75 31.54
CA SER A 306 -0.05 47.35 31.15
C SER A 306 -1.35 46.70 30.68
N LEU A 307 -2.48 47.09 31.25
CA LEU A 307 -3.79 46.59 30.82
C LEU A 307 -4.16 47.09 29.41
N THR A 308 -3.90 48.37 29.12
CA THR A 308 -4.11 48.94 27.77
C THR A 308 -3.22 48.26 26.73
N GLU A 309 -1.95 48.03 27.06
CA GLU A 309 -1.00 47.30 26.22
C GLU A 309 -1.47 45.88 25.87
N ILE A 310 -1.94 45.12 26.87
CA ILE A 310 -2.48 43.76 26.66
C ILE A 310 -3.71 43.79 25.75
N LYS A 311 -4.59 44.79 25.92
CA LYS A 311 -5.81 44.92 25.14
C LYS A 311 -5.53 45.25 23.66
N GLU A 312 -4.63 46.19 23.40
CA GLU A 312 -4.25 46.59 22.04
C GLU A 312 -3.64 45.38 21.28
N LEU A 313 -2.77 44.60 21.93
CA LEU A 313 -2.15 43.43 21.32
C LEU A 313 -3.13 42.27 21.08
N LEU A 314 -4.09 42.07 21.98
CA LEU A 314 -5.16 41.08 21.76
C LEU A 314 -6.08 41.51 20.62
N GLU A 315 -6.40 42.81 20.50
CA GLU A 315 -7.22 43.34 19.41
C GLU A 315 -6.55 43.16 18.04
N VAL A 316 -5.22 43.33 17.94
CA VAL A 316 -4.46 43.05 16.70
C VAL A 316 -4.62 41.58 16.25
N ARG A 317 -4.79 40.66 17.19
CA ARG A 317 -5.02 39.22 16.93
C ARG A 317 -6.51 38.85 16.81
N GLY A 318 -7.41 39.83 16.88
CA GLY A 318 -8.86 39.62 16.81
C GLY A 318 -9.50 39.06 18.08
N LEU A 319 -8.79 39.11 19.21
CA LEU A 319 -9.22 38.56 20.51
C LEU A 319 -9.66 39.66 21.48
N ARG A 320 -10.47 39.30 22.47
CA ARG A 320 -10.95 40.22 23.52
C ARG A 320 -10.88 39.56 24.89
N LEU A 321 -10.68 40.37 25.93
CA LEU A 321 -10.72 39.90 27.32
C LEU A 321 -12.15 39.54 27.74
N GLY A 322 -12.31 38.43 28.46
CA GLY A 322 -13.60 37.93 28.95
C GLY A 322 -14.39 37.09 27.94
N MET A 323 -13.75 36.52 26.90
CA MET A 323 -14.42 35.59 26.01
C MET A 323 -14.43 34.18 26.62
N PRO A 324 -15.60 33.53 26.75
CA PRO A 324 -15.66 32.14 27.19
C PRO A 324 -15.23 31.21 26.05
N ILE A 325 -14.26 30.33 26.33
CA ILE A 325 -13.80 29.30 25.38
C ILE A 325 -14.34 27.95 25.89
N GLU A 326 -15.15 27.26 25.08
CA GLU A 326 -15.60 25.91 25.40
C GLU A 326 -14.44 24.92 25.28
N ASN A 327 -14.30 23.99 26.23
CA ASN A 327 -13.26 22.96 26.30
C ASN A 327 -11.80 23.42 26.59
N TRP A 328 -11.61 24.55 27.28
CA TRP A 328 -10.30 24.98 27.78
C TRP A 328 -10.08 24.64 29.27
N PRO A 329 -8.91 24.13 29.71
CA PRO A 329 -7.72 23.77 28.92
C PRO A 329 -7.79 22.35 28.31
N PRO A 330 -7.30 22.15 27.07
CA PRO A 330 -7.26 20.84 26.41
C PRO A 330 -6.38 19.82 27.15
N GLN A 331 -6.66 18.51 26.97
CA GLN A 331 -5.95 17.44 27.71
C GLN A 331 -4.44 17.41 27.41
N SER A 332 -4.04 17.93 26.25
CA SER A 332 -2.65 18.12 25.83
C SER A 332 -1.86 19.05 26.75
N ILE A 333 -2.49 20.08 27.31
CA ILE A 333 -1.87 21.04 28.24
C ILE A 333 -1.91 20.50 29.68
N LYS A 334 -2.98 19.80 30.08
CA LYS A 334 -3.08 19.18 31.42
C LYS A 334 -1.99 18.15 31.72
N LYS A 335 -1.41 17.49 30.71
CA LYS A 335 -0.31 16.53 30.87
C LYS A 335 1.08 17.17 31.02
N LYS A 336 1.21 18.47 30.73
CA LYS A 336 2.50 19.20 30.77
C LYS A 336 2.66 20.11 32.01
N LYS A 337 1.65 20.20 32.88
CA LYS A 337 1.73 20.92 34.16
C LYS A 337 2.26 20.03 35.27
#